data_AF-A0A925ACS7-F1
#
_entry.id   AF-A0A925ACS7-F1
#
_cell.length_a   1.000
_cell.length_b   1.000
_cell.length_c   1.000
_cell.angle_alpha   90.00
_cell.angle_beta   90.00
_cell.angle_gamma   90.00
#
_symmetry.space_group_name_H-M   'P 1'
#
loop_
_entity.id
_entity.type
_entity.pdbx_description
1 polymer ?
#
loop_
_entity_poly.entity_id
_entity_poly.type
_entity_poly.pdbx_seq_one_letter_code
_entity_poly.pdbx_strand_id
1 'polypeptide(L)'
;GSGTIISPEGYILTNAHVTNEGAKFWCTLSDKRRLSAKLIGEDPFTDLAVLQIDKKEITAAGSGAAIARFGDSDTLKVGDYVMAMGSPFSLSRTVTLGVVSNTERVFTSGLGEVEEMTIDGSQRTGLFTNWIQHDALINPGNSGGPLVSLKGEVIGVNTRGGSGLSFATPSNMAKAVADALIAKGEVLRSAVGISFRHIEETGYTAGVFVDSVEKDGPAAAAGVQAGDLVLSLNGDNVTVRFPEQIPPLLKRISDLEIGSSLVLAYERRGEKGAATLTTKKLLKDKPDEESLRDWGLTVKRLTARMARNLRLDSTEGALIDSVRSGSTAQTAEPSLDYGDIVRSIDGKPITQVTDMIEYYKQIAAMEKPPEFVLMQFERQGKNFLTLVKSRPDKPQDPPREVAKSWVGVATQPFLQKLADKMGAPYEPGFRITRVYPGTKAADAGLKVGDLILGINKDKFRPKGMQEAGAFNRAVRTVPIDEKAEIVVLREGEKLTLPIVMEKTRTTPEEARRDKNTDFELVVREITFFDRDENRWDDNVKGVLIDGAESAGWAGLGGLRGGDLIQRIDA
;
A
#
# COMPACT_ATOMS: atom_id res chain seq x y z
N GLY A 1 8.65 -3.12 8.89
CA GLY A 1 9.83 -2.49 9.53
C GLY A 1 10.52 -3.46 10.44
N SER A 2 11.21 -2.93 11.45
CA SER A 2 11.98 -3.65 12.47
C SER A 2 11.52 -3.21 13.87
N GLY A 3 11.95 -3.91 14.91
CA GLY A 3 11.61 -3.58 16.30
C GLY A 3 12.61 -4.18 17.28
N THR A 4 12.62 -3.63 18.49
CA THR A 4 13.55 -4.02 19.57
C THR A 4 12.78 -4.53 20.78
N ILE A 5 13.07 -5.74 21.27
CA ILE A 5 12.50 -6.25 22.51
C ILE A 5 13.16 -5.52 23.69
N ILE A 6 12.36 -4.76 24.44
CA ILE A 6 12.84 -3.88 25.52
C ILE A 6 12.46 -4.35 26.92
N SER A 7 11.65 -5.41 27.05
CA SER A 7 11.26 -5.96 28.35
C SER A 7 10.99 -7.47 28.33
N PRO A 8 11.10 -8.15 29.50
CA PRO A 8 10.74 -9.56 29.64
C PRO A 8 9.25 -9.84 29.47
N GLU A 9 8.38 -8.83 29.61
CA GLU A 9 6.93 -8.91 29.40
C GLU A 9 6.53 -8.94 27.92
N GLY A 10 7.50 -8.84 27.00
CA GLY A 10 7.23 -8.93 25.57
C GLY A 10 7.02 -7.61 24.86
N TYR A 11 7.37 -6.47 25.49
CA TYR A 11 7.25 -5.17 24.85
C TYR A 11 8.33 -4.97 23.79
N ILE A 12 7.89 -4.55 22.60
CA ILE A 12 8.71 -4.28 21.43
C ILE A 12 8.55 -2.81 21.07
N LEU A 13 9.66 -2.08 21.08
CA LEU A 13 9.73 -0.71 20.58
C LEU A 13 9.96 -0.71 19.07
N THR A 14 9.21 0.12 18.35
CA THR A 14 9.34 0.34 16.90
C THR A 14 8.93 1.79 16.56
N ASN A 15 8.93 2.17 15.29
CA ASN A 15 8.39 3.47 14.87
C ASN A 15 6.87 3.44 14.72
N ALA A 16 6.21 4.58 14.92
CA ALA A 16 4.76 4.71 14.75
C ALA A 16 4.33 4.55 13.28
N HIS A 17 5.10 5.07 12.32
CA HIS A 17 4.80 4.89 10.89
C HIS A 17 4.87 3.42 10.46
N VAL A 18 5.64 2.58 11.17
CA VAL A 18 5.72 1.13 10.90
C VAL A 18 4.44 0.41 11.37
N THR A 19 3.76 0.94 12.38
CA THR A 19 2.51 0.37 12.90
C THR A 19 1.26 0.98 12.28
N ASN A 20 1.41 2.01 11.46
CA ASN A 20 0.29 2.76 10.91
C ASN A 20 -0.66 1.86 10.11
N GLU A 21 -1.97 2.01 10.31
CA GLU A 21 -3.05 1.25 9.64
C GLU A 21 -2.99 -0.28 9.75
N GLY A 22 -2.11 -0.83 10.59
CA GLY A 22 -1.99 -2.27 10.78
C GLY A 22 -3.17 -2.86 11.57
N ALA A 23 -3.99 -3.69 10.92
CA ALA A 23 -5.05 -4.44 11.60
C ALA A 23 -4.52 -5.67 12.36
N LYS A 24 -3.41 -6.27 11.91
CA LYS A 24 -2.76 -7.44 12.52
C LYS A 24 -1.24 -7.28 12.45
N PHE A 25 -0.56 -7.54 13.57
CA PHE A 25 0.90 -7.45 13.65
C PHE A 25 1.52 -8.82 13.88
N TRP A 26 2.64 -9.08 13.22
CA TRP A 26 3.45 -10.27 13.42
C TRP A 26 4.91 -9.88 13.61
N CYS A 27 5.58 -10.48 14.58
CA CYS A 27 7.00 -10.29 14.83
C CYS A 27 7.76 -11.57 14.50
N THR A 28 8.79 -11.46 13.65
CA THR A 28 9.69 -12.58 13.36
C THR A 28 10.97 -12.41 14.15
N LEU A 29 11.21 -13.32 15.11
CA LEU A 29 12.36 -13.27 16.01
C LEU A 29 13.66 -13.72 15.33
N SER A 30 14.79 -13.53 16.02
CA SER A 30 16.13 -13.93 15.55
C SER A 30 16.24 -15.44 15.29
N ASP A 31 15.52 -16.25 16.05
CA ASP A 31 15.39 -17.71 15.89
C ASP A 31 14.42 -18.13 14.77
N LYS A 32 13.88 -17.17 14.01
CA LYS A 32 12.92 -17.33 12.90
C LYS A 32 11.50 -17.73 13.32
N ARG A 33 11.17 -17.76 14.61
CA ARG A 33 9.77 -17.91 15.03
C ARG A 33 8.98 -16.67 14.68
N ARG A 34 7.77 -16.87 14.15
CA ARG A 34 6.81 -15.81 13.82
C ARG A 34 5.71 -15.81 14.88
N LEU A 35 5.57 -14.69 15.58
CA LEU A 35 4.66 -14.53 16.71
C LEU A 35 3.63 -13.45 16.39
N SER A 36 2.40 -13.63 16.86
CA SER A 36 1.39 -12.56 16.83
C SER A 36 1.76 -11.46 17.82
N ALA A 37 1.52 -10.21 17.45
CA ALA A 37 1.76 -9.05 18.29
C ALA A 37 0.52 -8.14 18.38
N LYS A 38 0.37 -7.46 19.51
CA LYS A 38 -0.69 -6.47 19.75
C LYS A 38 -0.09 -5.08 19.85
N LEU A 39 -0.72 -4.08 19.22
CA LEU A 39 -0.39 -2.68 19.46
C LEU A 39 -0.87 -2.25 20.85
N ILE A 40 0.06 -1.77 21.68
CA ILE A 40 -0.21 -1.24 23.01
C ILE A 40 -0.52 0.25 22.92
N GLY A 41 0.24 0.97 22.11
CA GLY A 41 0.03 2.39 21.86
C GLY A 41 1.07 2.94 20.90
N GLU A 42 0.80 4.13 20.40
CA GLU A 42 1.69 4.88 19.50
C GLU A 42 1.73 6.36 19.89
N ASP A 43 2.88 6.96 19.62
CA ASP A 43 3.15 8.37 19.75
C ASP A 43 3.69 8.95 18.44
N PRO A 44 2.80 9.44 17.57
CA PRO A 44 3.20 9.91 16.26
C PRO A 44 4.11 11.15 16.29
N PHE A 45 4.03 11.99 17.32
CA PHE A 45 4.85 13.20 17.46
C PHE A 45 6.36 12.93 17.62
N THR A 46 6.71 11.73 18.11
CA THR A 46 8.10 11.25 18.20
C THR A 46 8.36 10.07 17.26
N ASP A 47 7.35 9.68 16.49
CA ASP A 47 7.32 8.51 15.62
C ASP A 47 7.74 7.21 16.32
N LEU A 48 7.14 6.94 17.50
CA LEU A 48 7.43 5.74 18.29
C LEU A 48 6.15 4.96 18.60
N ALA A 49 6.24 3.64 18.63
CA ALA A 49 5.15 2.75 19.02
C ALA A 49 5.64 1.55 19.83
N VAL A 50 4.74 1.00 20.64
CA VAL A 50 4.98 -0.20 21.42
C VAL A 50 4.03 -1.30 21.00
N LEU A 51 4.59 -2.43 20.57
CA LEU A 51 3.88 -3.68 20.37
C LEU A 51 4.14 -4.63 21.56
N GLN A 52 3.31 -5.65 21.71
CA GLN A 52 3.52 -6.72 22.70
C GLN A 52 3.33 -8.10 22.07
N ILE A 53 4.29 -9.00 22.30
CA ILE A 53 4.21 -10.44 22.04
C ILE A 53 4.01 -11.21 23.36
N ASP A 54 3.59 -12.47 23.30
CA ASP A 54 3.46 -13.30 24.51
C ASP A 54 4.83 -13.52 25.19
N LYS A 55 4.94 -13.13 26.46
CA LYS A 55 6.14 -13.31 27.28
C LYS A 55 6.63 -14.76 27.36
N LYS A 56 5.73 -15.76 27.25
CA LYS A 56 6.11 -17.18 27.26
C LYS A 56 6.97 -17.54 26.05
N GLU A 57 6.71 -16.89 24.92
CA GLU A 57 7.46 -17.09 23.69
C GLU A 57 8.88 -16.53 23.77
N ILE A 58 9.10 -15.49 24.56
CA ILE A 58 10.46 -14.97 24.86
C ILE A 58 11.29 -16.00 25.62
N THR A 59 10.68 -16.67 26.60
CA THR A 59 11.37 -17.66 27.45
C THR A 59 11.61 -19.00 26.74
N ALA A 60 10.74 -19.40 25.81
CA ALA A 60 10.85 -20.65 25.07
C ALA A 60 12.03 -20.70 24.07
N ALA A 61 12.69 -19.57 23.81
CA ALA A 61 13.79 -19.44 22.85
C ALA A 61 15.09 -20.17 23.23
N GLY A 62 15.16 -20.89 24.35
CA GLY A 62 16.33 -21.69 24.74
C GLY A 62 17.58 -20.89 25.15
N SER A 63 17.54 -19.56 25.10
CA SER A 63 18.66 -18.71 25.52
C SER A 63 18.23 -17.35 26.11
N GLY A 64 16.97 -17.21 26.55
CA GLY A 64 16.36 -15.94 26.98
C GLY A 64 16.41 -14.91 25.85
N ALA A 65 15.30 -14.62 25.15
CA ALA A 65 15.35 -13.64 24.05
C ALA A 65 16.08 -12.38 24.54
N ALA A 66 17.20 -12.02 23.90
CA ALA A 66 18.11 -11.02 24.43
C ALA A 66 17.38 -9.69 24.56
N ILE A 67 16.97 -9.35 25.78
CA ILE A 67 16.28 -8.10 26.08
C ILE A 67 17.31 -6.99 25.94
N ALA A 68 17.04 -6.05 25.04
CA ALA A 68 17.93 -4.94 24.80
C ALA A 68 17.96 -4.02 26.04
N ARG A 69 19.12 -3.43 26.29
CA ARG A 69 19.29 -2.40 27.33
C ARG A 69 19.41 -1.05 26.65
N PHE A 70 18.69 -0.07 27.17
CA PHE A 70 18.91 1.32 26.76
C PHE A 70 20.26 1.81 27.30
N GLY A 71 21.01 2.48 26.45
CA GLY A 71 22.12 3.35 26.84
C GLY A 71 21.64 4.79 26.99
N ASP A 72 22.54 5.66 27.41
CA ASP A 72 22.27 7.09 27.60
C ASP A 72 22.67 7.87 26.34
N SER A 73 21.67 8.32 25.57
CA SER A 73 21.88 9.08 24.34
C SER A 73 22.50 10.46 24.57
N ASP A 74 22.37 11.02 25.77
CA ASP A 74 22.87 12.37 26.07
C ASP A 74 24.40 12.37 26.29
N THR A 75 24.99 11.18 26.44
CA THR A 75 26.45 11.00 26.54
C THR A 75 27.13 10.80 25.18
N LEU A 76 26.34 10.65 24.11
CA LEU A 76 26.82 10.37 22.76
C LEU A 76 27.57 11.58 22.19
N LYS A 77 28.65 11.34 21.47
CA LYS A 77 29.45 12.39 20.83
C LYS A 77 29.57 12.16 19.33
N VAL A 78 29.70 13.26 18.59
CA VAL A 78 30.08 13.21 17.18
C VAL A 78 31.41 12.47 17.06
N GLY A 79 31.45 11.49 16.15
CA GLY A 79 32.58 10.58 15.95
C GLY A 79 32.48 9.25 16.69
N ASP A 80 31.54 9.08 17.62
CA ASP A 80 31.32 7.78 18.27
C ASP A 80 30.83 6.75 17.24
N TYR A 81 31.37 5.54 17.30
CA TYR A 81 30.92 4.43 16.46
C TYR A 81 29.56 3.89 16.91
N VAL A 82 28.68 3.68 15.95
CA VAL A 82 27.34 3.14 16.15
C VAL A 82 27.02 2.06 15.11
N MET A 83 26.20 1.09 15.51
CA MET A 83 25.72 0.05 14.61
C MET A 83 24.20 0.16 14.46
N ALA A 84 23.73 0.24 13.22
CA ALA A 84 22.30 0.19 12.92
C ALA A 84 21.89 -1.25 12.63
N MET A 85 20.81 -1.72 13.26
CA MET A 85 20.26 -3.05 13.01
C MET A 85 18.83 -2.97 12.50
N GLY A 86 18.46 -3.88 11.62
CA GLY A 86 17.10 -4.00 11.09
C GLY A 86 16.96 -5.09 10.05
N SER A 87 15.86 -5.10 9.31
CA SER A 87 15.56 -6.06 8.25
C SER A 87 15.27 -5.32 6.93
N PRO A 88 16.30 -4.81 6.24
CA PRO A 88 16.11 -4.07 4.99
C PRO A 88 15.37 -4.91 3.95
N PHE A 89 14.36 -4.32 3.30
CA PHE A 89 13.51 -4.94 2.29
C PHE A 89 12.87 -6.26 2.73
N SER A 90 12.71 -6.49 4.04
CA SER A 90 12.19 -7.74 4.62
C SER A 90 12.97 -9.00 4.24
N LEU A 91 14.22 -8.87 3.78
CA LEU A 91 15.05 -9.99 3.32
C LEU A 91 15.58 -10.82 4.51
N SER A 92 16.42 -10.20 5.33
CA SER A 92 17.01 -10.80 6.53
C SER A 92 17.61 -9.73 7.43
N ARG A 93 17.77 -10.05 8.72
CA ARG A 93 18.37 -9.15 9.71
C ARG A 93 19.79 -8.77 9.29
N THR A 94 20.05 -7.48 9.22
CA THR A 94 21.30 -6.87 8.79
C THR A 94 21.82 -5.94 9.88
N VAL A 95 23.14 -5.85 9.99
CA VAL A 95 23.84 -4.89 10.84
C VAL A 95 24.76 -4.07 9.95
N THR A 96 24.74 -2.75 10.11
CA THR A 96 25.66 -1.83 9.42
C THR A 96 26.38 -0.97 10.45
N LEU A 97 27.66 -0.67 10.19
CA LEU A 97 28.49 0.17 11.06
C LEU A 97 28.56 1.58 10.48
N GLY A 98 28.57 2.59 11.35
CA GLY A 98 28.85 3.97 11.01
C GLY A 98 29.32 4.76 12.23
N VAL A 99 29.31 6.07 12.10
CA VAL A 99 29.66 7.03 13.15
C VAL A 99 28.53 8.04 13.34
N VAL A 100 28.44 8.57 14.55
CA VAL A 100 27.56 9.70 14.87
C VAL A 100 28.09 10.95 14.18
N SER A 101 27.25 11.57 13.36
CA SER A 101 27.58 12.80 12.62
C SER A 101 27.08 14.05 13.34
N ASN A 102 25.96 13.96 14.06
CA ASN A 102 25.36 15.05 14.83
C ASN A 102 24.39 14.46 15.88
N THR A 103 24.31 15.03 17.07
CA THR A 103 23.42 14.57 18.16
C THR A 103 22.21 15.47 18.38
N GLU A 104 22.18 16.64 17.75
CA GLU A 104 21.21 17.71 18.00
C GLU A 104 20.39 18.05 16.75
N ARG A 105 20.47 17.22 15.70
CA ARG A 105 19.97 17.55 14.36
C ARG A 105 18.48 17.88 14.39
N VAL A 106 18.12 19.01 13.79
CA VAL A 106 16.74 19.37 13.44
C VAL A 106 16.62 19.57 11.94
N PHE A 107 15.38 19.55 11.44
CA PHE A 107 15.07 19.94 10.07
C PHE A 107 14.50 21.35 10.12
N THR A 108 14.95 22.21 9.22
CA THR A 108 14.48 23.60 9.15
C THR A 108 13.94 23.91 7.77
N SER A 109 12.90 24.75 7.74
CA SER A 109 12.45 25.37 6.51
C SER A 109 13.48 26.40 6.02
N GLY A 110 13.36 26.86 4.77
CA GLY A 110 14.23 27.91 4.22
C GLY A 110 14.20 29.25 4.99
N LEU A 111 13.30 29.40 5.96
CA LEU A 111 13.17 30.56 6.84
C LEU A 111 13.70 30.31 8.27
N GLY A 112 14.34 29.17 8.52
CA GLY A 112 14.96 28.83 9.81
C GLY A 112 14.00 28.30 10.89
N GLU A 113 12.75 28.02 10.54
CA GLU A 113 11.76 27.41 11.45
C GLU A 113 11.97 25.90 11.52
N VAL A 114 11.91 25.32 12.73
CA VAL A 114 11.97 23.86 12.88
C VAL A 114 10.74 23.24 12.22
N GLU A 115 10.97 22.41 11.21
CA GLU A 115 9.94 21.80 10.39
C GLU A 115 9.57 20.41 10.92
N GLU A 116 8.27 20.15 11.05
CA GLU A 116 7.77 18.80 11.24
C GLU A 116 7.90 18.01 9.94
N MET A 117 8.28 16.74 10.02
CA MET A 117 8.34 15.86 8.86
C MET A 117 7.14 14.93 8.83
N THR A 118 6.61 14.69 7.63
CA THR A 118 5.75 13.53 7.38
C THR A 118 6.61 12.36 6.90
N ILE A 119 6.48 11.19 7.55
CA ILE A 119 7.23 9.97 7.20
C ILE A 119 6.23 8.94 6.68
N ASP A 120 6.39 8.51 5.41
CA ASP A 120 5.56 7.46 4.78
C ASP A 120 4.04 7.64 4.96
N GLY A 121 3.54 8.88 4.84
CA GLY A 121 2.11 9.19 4.98
C GLY A 121 1.57 9.18 6.42
N SER A 122 2.43 8.99 7.42
CA SER A 122 2.08 9.08 8.85
C SER A 122 1.78 10.51 9.29
N GLN A 123 1.38 10.69 10.55
CA GLN A 123 1.34 12.03 11.14
C GLN A 123 2.72 12.69 11.10
N ARG A 124 2.68 14.02 11.18
CA ARG A 124 3.84 14.89 11.36
C ARG A 124 4.60 14.53 12.65
N THR A 125 5.92 14.41 12.54
CA THR A 125 6.84 14.08 13.64
C THR A 125 8.06 15.03 13.63
N GLY A 126 8.85 15.00 14.69
CA GLY A 126 10.12 15.72 14.78
C GLY A 126 10.05 17.03 15.57
N LEU A 127 8.86 17.52 15.90
CA LEU A 127 8.67 18.77 16.65
C LEU A 127 9.40 18.77 18.01
N PHE A 128 9.47 17.60 18.64
CA PHE A 128 10.09 17.41 19.96
C PHE A 128 11.45 16.73 19.90
N THR A 129 11.95 16.41 18.69
CA THR A 129 13.06 15.49 18.51
C THR A 129 14.29 16.20 17.96
N ASN A 130 15.34 16.21 18.77
CA ASN A 130 16.70 16.35 18.28
C ASN A 130 17.17 14.98 17.79
N TRP A 131 17.33 14.84 16.48
CA TRP A 131 17.67 13.58 15.85
C TRP A 131 19.17 13.27 16.02
N ILE A 132 19.49 12.01 16.26
CA ILE A 132 20.85 11.51 16.11
C ILE A 132 21.08 11.28 14.62
N GLN A 133 21.92 12.11 14.00
CA GLN A 133 22.40 11.88 12.65
C GLN A 133 23.59 10.91 12.68
N HIS A 134 23.59 9.91 11.81
CA HIS A 134 24.70 9.00 11.60
C HIS A 134 24.84 8.64 10.11
N ASP A 135 25.95 8.01 9.74
CA ASP A 135 26.23 7.58 8.36
C ASP A 135 26.09 6.06 8.15
N ALA A 136 25.80 5.29 9.20
CA ALA A 136 25.51 3.86 9.06
C ALA A 136 24.39 3.65 8.03
N LEU A 137 24.62 2.72 7.08
CA LEU A 137 23.71 2.46 5.98
C LEU A 137 22.39 1.89 6.49
N ILE A 138 21.30 2.62 6.28
CA ILE A 138 19.94 2.14 6.50
C ILE A 138 19.11 2.32 5.24
N ASN A 139 18.22 1.37 5.02
CA ASN A 139 17.27 1.28 3.92
C ASN A 139 15.86 1.00 4.45
N PRO A 140 14.80 1.17 3.63
CA PRO A 140 13.45 0.75 3.98
C PRO A 140 13.42 -0.65 4.60
N GLY A 141 12.77 -0.78 5.75
CA GLY A 141 12.77 -1.99 6.58
C GLY A 141 13.64 -1.92 7.84
N ASN A 142 14.64 -1.02 7.89
CA ASN A 142 15.38 -0.75 9.13
C ASN A 142 14.59 0.11 10.12
N SER A 143 13.59 0.86 9.65
CA SER A 143 12.73 1.70 10.50
C SER A 143 12.17 0.91 11.68
N GLY A 144 12.36 1.43 12.88
CA GLY A 144 11.98 0.85 14.17
C GLY A 144 13.04 -0.07 14.78
N GLY A 145 14.09 -0.39 14.04
CA GLY A 145 15.23 -1.17 14.54
C GLY A 145 16.16 -0.32 15.41
N PRO A 146 17.01 -0.96 16.25
CA PRO A 146 17.86 -0.23 17.17
C PRO A 146 19.10 0.35 16.46
N LEU A 147 19.48 1.56 16.87
CA LEU A 147 20.83 2.09 16.73
C LEU A 147 21.56 1.83 18.05
N VAL A 148 22.69 1.12 18.01
CA VAL A 148 23.41 0.70 19.23
C VAL A 148 24.83 1.22 19.28
N SER A 149 25.36 1.39 20.50
CA SER A 149 26.79 1.59 20.73
C SER A 149 27.59 0.30 20.50
N LEU A 150 28.92 0.39 20.47
CA LEU A 150 29.79 -0.81 20.43
C LEU A 150 29.64 -1.74 21.65
N LYS A 151 29.02 -1.27 22.74
CA LYS A 151 28.68 -2.09 23.91
C LYS A 151 27.37 -2.87 23.72
N GLY A 152 26.64 -2.65 22.62
CA GLY A 152 25.33 -3.25 22.36
C GLY A 152 24.17 -2.57 23.09
N GLU A 153 24.40 -1.40 23.67
CA GLU A 153 23.35 -0.59 24.32
C GLU A 153 22.60 0.23 23.27
N VAL A 154 21.27 0.26 23.33
CA VAL A 154 20.43 1.03 22.42
C VAL A 154 20.60 2.51 22.72
N ILE A 155 21.19 3.26 21.78
CA ILE A 155 21.39 4.71 21.85
C ILE A 155 20.38 5.49 20.98
N GLY A 156 19.62 4.78 20.14
CA GLY A 156 18.50 5.36 19.40
C GLY A 156 17.65 4.33 18.66
N VAL A 157 16.59 4.79 18.00
CA VAL A 157 15.69 4.01 17.14
C VAL A 157 15.83 4.52 15.71
N ASN A 158 16.27 3.68 14.78
CA ASN A 158 16.44 4.06 13.37
C ASN A 158 15.10 4.45 12.78
N THR A 159 14.98 5.65 12.22
CA THR A 159 13.69 6.20 11.78
C THR A 159 13.68 6.52 10.29
N ARG A 160 14.73 7.18 9.80
CA ARG A 160 14.80 7.64 8.40
C ARG A 160 16.24 7.63 7.92
N GLY A 161 16.49 7.19 6.69
CA GLY A 161 17.81 7.35 6.08
C GLY A 161 17.82 7.24 4.57
N GLY A 162 18.92 7.72 3.98
CA GLY A 162 19.17 7.71 2.54
C GLY A 162 20.40 8.55 2.18
N SER A 163 21.09 8.19 1.10
CA SER A 163 22.24 8.95 0.57
C SER A 163 23.35 9.27 1.59
N GLY A 164 23.59 8.37 2.55
CA GLY A 164 24.60 8.56 3.61
C GLY A 164 24.19 9.48 4.76
N LEU A 165 22.93 9.93 4.78
CA LEU A 165 22.33 10.69 5.89
C LEU A 165 21.23 9.85 6.52
N SER A 166 21.48 9.40 7.75
CA SER A 166 20.56 8.57 8.52
C SER A 166 20.23 9.25 9.85
N PHE A 167 19.02 9.05 10.34
CA PHE A 167 18.47 9.71 11.52
C PHE A 167 17.79 8.70 12.45
N ALA A 168 18.10 8.79 13.73
CA ALA A 168 17.52 7.99 14.79
C ALA A 168 16.91 8.86 15.90
N THR A 169 15.79 8.42 16.45
CA THR A 169 15.19 9.02 17.65
C THR A 169 16.04 8.64 18.87
N PRO A 170 16.50 9.57 19.73
CA PRO A 170 17.38 9.26 20.86
C PRO A 170 16.80 8.26 21.87
N SER A 171 17.65 7.42 22.47
CA SER A 171 17.23 6.38 23.42
C SER A 171 16.53 6.93 24.66
N ASN A 172 16.98 8.05 25.21
CA ASN A 172 16.36 8.64 26.42
C ASN A 172 14.91 9.06 26.14
N MET A 173 14.67 9.69 24.99
CA MET A 173 13.33 10.02 24.51
C MET A 173 12.51 8.76 24.28
N ALA A 174 13.10 7.76 23.60
CA ALA A 174 12.41 6.55 23.24
C ALA A 174 11.99 5.72 24.46
N LYS A 175 12.85 5.68 25.49
CA LYS A 175 12.55 5.06 26.78
C LYS A 175 11.38 5.76 27.47
N ALA A 176 11.41 7.09 27.58
CA ALA A 176 10.34 7.85 28.24
C ALA A 176 8.98 7.66 27.54
N VAL A 177 8.97 7.65 26.21
CA VAL A 177 7.77 7.39 25.41
C VAL A 177 7.28 5.96 25.58
N ALA A 178 8.18 4.96 25.52
CA ALA A 178 7.83 3.57 25.74
C ALA A 178 7.21 3.35 27.12
N ASP A 179 7.81 3.91 28.18
CA ASP A 179 7.31 3.82 29.56
C ASP A 179 5.89 4.40 29.67
N ALA A 180 5.63 5.56 29.05
CA ALA A 180 4.31 6.19 29.03
C ALA A 180 3.26 5.36 28.25
N LEU A 181 3.63 4.84 27.06
CA LEU A 181 2.75 4.00 26.25
C LEU A 181 2.42 2.68 26.95
N ILE A 182 3.38 2.05 27.63
CA ILE A 182 3.16 0.83 28.41
C ILE A 182 2.21 1.10 29.58
N ALA A 183 2.40 2.21 30.29
CA ALA A 183 1.61 2.53 31.47
C ALA A 183 0.17 2.97 31.15
N LYS A 184 -0.04 3.74 30.07
CA LYS A 184 -1.30 4.45 29.82
C LYS A 184 -1.91 4.18 28.43
N GLY A 185 -1.18 3.56 27.51
CA GLY A 185 -1.58 3.40 26.10
C GLY A 185 -1.48 4.68 25.26
N GLU A 186 -1.20 5.83 25.87
CA GLU A 186 -1.01 7.11 25.18
C GLU A 186 0.06 7.98 25.84
N VAL A 187 0.71 8.85 25.06
CA VAL A 187 1.56 9.93 25.57
C VAL A 187 0.74 11.21 25.61
N LEU A 188 0.49 11.72 26.82
CA LEU A 188 -0.21 12.98 27.03
C LEU A 188 0.79 14.14 26.96
N ARG A 189 0.49 15.15 26.13
CA ARG A 189 1.29 16.36 26.01
C ARG A 189 0.45 17.60 26.22
N SER A 190 1.03 18.59 26.89
CA SER A 190 0.49 19.94 26.97
C SER A 190 0.91 20.79 25.78
N ALA A 191 0.09 21.77 25.44
CA ALA A 191 0.39 22.80 24.46
C ALA A 191 -0.22 24.13 24.86
N VAL A 192 0.38 25.21 24.37
CA VAL A 192 -0.06 26.59 24.62
C VAL A 192 -0.39 27.36 23.34
N GLY A 193 -0.22 26.73 22.17
CA GLY A 193 -0.54 27.34 20.88
C GLY A 193 0.45 28.44 20.47
N ILE A 194 1.75 28.22 20.72
CA ILE A 194 2.84 29.13 20.32
C ILE A 194 3.82 28.36 19.43
N SER A 195 4.19 28.95 18.30
CA SER A 195 5.40 28.57 17.55
C SER A 195 6.52 29.52 17.93
N PHE A 196 7.72 29.00 18.11
CA PHE A 196 8.89 29.77 18.53
C PHE A 196 9.89 29.92 17.40
N ARG A 197 10.58 31.07 17.37
CA ARG A 197 11.71 31.35 16.48
C ARG A 197 12.94 31.71 17.31
N HIS A 198 14.08 31.17 16.92
CA HIS A 198 15.36 31.44 17.55
C HIS A 198 15.82 32.89 17.31
N ILE A 199 16.76 33.39 18.11
CA ILE A 199 17.20 34.80 18.09
C ILE A 199 18.47 35.07 17.27
N GLU A 200 18.98 34.10 16.52
CA GLU A 200 20.12 34.31 15.61
C GLU A 200 19.85 35.48 14.67
N GLU A 201 20.86 36.33 14.45
CA GLU A 201 20.80 37.51 13.58
C GLU A 201 19.81 38.62 13.97
N THR A 202 19.17 38.53 15.15
CA THR A 202 18.18 39.56 15.60
C THR A 202 18.78 40.68 16.46
N GLY A 203 20.02 40.52 16.93
CA GLY A 203 20.68 41.46 17.86
C GLY A 203 20.36 41.24 19.34
N TYR A 204 19.41 40.36 19.66
CA TYR A 204 19.12 39.95 21.04
C TYR A 204 20.15 38.94 21.55
N THR A 205 20.41 38.96 22.86
CA THR A 205 21.38 38.05 23.51
C THR A 205 20.73 36.99 24.38
N ALA A 206 19.46 37.18 24.74
CA ALA A 206 18.66 36.26 25.54
C ALA A 206 17.20 36.26 25.06
N GLY A 207 16.50 35.17 25.34
CA GLY A 207 15.09 34.98 24.98
C GLY A 207 14.85 34.10 23.76
N VAL A 208 13.59 34.04 23.34
CA VAL A 208 13.09 33.35 22.14
C VAL A 208 11.89 34.11 21.60
N PHE A 209 11.77 34.26 20.28
CA PHE A 209 10.64 34.96 19.68
C PHE A 209 9.40 34.09 19.61
N VAL A 210 8.24 34.70 19.88
CA VAL A 210 6.94 34.17 19.46
C VAL A 210 6.79 34.44 17.97
N ASP A 211 6.85 33.37 17.18
CA ASP A 211 6.72 33.44 15.73
C ASP A 211 5.25 33.57 15.32
N SER A 212 4.42 32.67 15.84
CA SER A 212 2.99 32.67 15.62
C SER A 212 2.25 32.20 16.86
N VAL A 213 1.00 32.64 16.95
CA VAL A 213 0.07 32.26 18.02
C VAL A 213 -1.16 31.63 17.37
N GLU A 214 -1.54 30.44 17.84
CA GLU A 214 -2.75 29.78 17.37
C GLU A 214 -3.98 30.61 17.73
N LYS A 215 -4.79 30.92 16.70
CA LYS A 215 -6.10 31.55 16.88
C LYS A 215 -6.94 30.69 17.83
N ASP A 216 -7.52 31.33 18.85
CA ASP A 216 -8.32 30.69 19.92
C ASP A 216 -7.54 29.74 20.86
N GLY A 217 -6.20 29.73 20.77
CA GLY A 217 -5.30 28.97 21.63
C GLY A 217 -5.06 29.61 23.01
N PRO A 218 -4.46 28.89 23.97
CA PRO A 218 -4.14 29.41 25.30
C PRO A 218 -3.32 30.70 25.30
N ALA A 219 -2.34 30.82 24.41
CA ALA A 219 -1.51 32.01 24.29
C ALA A 219 -2.28 33.22 23.76
N ALA A 220 -3.15 33.04 22.76
CA ALA A 220 -4.03 34.10 22.29
C ALA A 220 -4.97 34.59 23.39
N ALA A 221 -5.59 33.66 24.14
CA ALA A 221 -6.47 33.98 25.25
C ALA A 221 -5.75 34.75 26.38
N ALA A 222 -4.45 34.50 26.58
CA ALA A 222 -3.61 35.20 27.54
C ALA A 222 -2.98 36.50 27.01
N GLY A 223 -3.29 36.91 25.77
CA GLY A 223 -2.80 38.16 25.18
C GLY A 223 -1.37 38.13 24.64
N VAL A 224 -0.76 36.94 24.50
CA VAL A 224 0.52 36.75 23.83
C VAL A 224 0.36 37.01 22.34
N GLN A 225 1.34 37.66 21.72
CA GLN A 225 1.30 38.08 20.32
C GLN A 225 2.55 37.65 19.58
N ALA A 226 2.41 37.46 18.26
CA ALA A 226 3.56 37.33 17.38
C ALA A 226 4.50 38.55 17.52
N GLY A 227 5.80 38.30 17.59
CA GLY A 227 6.83 39.31 17.85
C GLY A 227 7.17 39.54 19.33
N ASP A 228 6.45 38.91 20.27
CA ASP A 228 6.86 38.92 21.69
C ASP A 228 8.20 38.20 21.85
N LEU A 229 9.14 38.80 22.59
CA LEU A 229 10.39 38.15 22.98
C LEU A 229 10.20 37.51 24.36
N VAL A 230 10.07 36.19 24.41
CA VAL A 230 9.92 35.45 25.67
C VAL A 230 11.26 35.40 26.38
N LEU A 231 11.29 35.86 27.64
CA LEU A 231 12.48 35.94 28.48
C LEU A 231 12.55 34.77 29.47
N SER A 232 11.41 34.31 29.98
CA SER A 232 11.36 33.18 30.91
C SER A 232 10.02 32.45 30.86
N LEU A 233 10.06 31.18 31.25
CA LEU A 233 8.90 30.32 31.47
C LEU A 233 8.93 29.85 32.92
N ASN A 234 7.84 30.05 33.68
CA ASN A 234 7.74 29.74 35.10
C ASN A 234 8.91 30.29 35.95
N GLY A 235 9.47 31.43 35.56
CA GLY A 235 10.61 32.06 36.22
C GLY A 235 11.98 31.56 35.75
N ASP A 236 12.07 30.43 35.05
CA ASP A 236 13.35 29.98 34.48
C ASP A 236 13.63 30.69 33.16
N ASN A 237 14.79 31.34 33.08
CA ASN A 237 15.23 32.05 31.88
C ASN A 237 15.27 31.13 30.66
N VAL A 238 14.86 31.68 29.52
CA VAL A 238 14.90 31.00 28.23
C VAL A 238 15.86 31.75 27.31
N THR A 239 16.69 31.02 26.58
CA THR A 239 17.54 31.58 25.53
C THR A 239 17.71 30.54 24.43
N VAL A 240 17.15 30.84 23.27
CA VAL A 240 17.16 29.96 22.09
C VAL A 240 17.86 30.71 20.97
N ARG A 241 19.17 30.51 20.84
CA ARG A 241 19.98 31.14 19.81
C ARG A 241 19.87 30.41 18.49
N PHE A 242 19.79 29.08 18.51
CA PHE A 242 19.79 28.25 17.31
C PHE A 242 18.55 27.34 17.23
N PRO A 243 18.15 26.88 16.02
CA PRO A 243 16.99 26.01 15.81
C PRO A 243 17.00 24.73 16.67
N GLU A 244 18.16 24.13 16.92
CA GLU A 244 18.32 22.90 17.70
C GLU A 244 17.88 23.04 19.16
N GLN A 245 17.74 24.27 19.65
CA GLN A 245 17.28 24.56 21.02
C GLN A 245 15.75 24.70 21.14
N ILE A 246 15.02 24.68 20.01
CA ILE A 246 13.56 24.76 19.99
C ILE A 246 12.90 23.46 20.50
N PRO A 247 13.29 22.24 20.05
CA PRO A 247 12.63 21.02 20.52
C PRO A 247 12.72 20.80 22.04
N PRO A 248 13.86 21.06 22.73
CA PRO A 248 13.94 20.98 24.20
C PRO A 248 13.01 21.99 24.90
N LEU A 249 12.87 23.20 24.35
CA LEU A 249 11.93 24.21 24.85
C LEU A 249 10.48 23.74 24.71
N LEU A 250 10.12 23.20 23.54
CA LEU A 250 8.77 22.66 23.29
C LEU A 250 8.49 21.45 24.18
N LYS A 251 9.48 20.58 24.40
CA LYS A 251 9.39 19.44 25.32
C LYS A 251 9.10 19.89 26.75
N ARG A 252 9.80 20.94 27.22
CA ARG A 252 9.56 21.53 28.55
C ARG A 252 8.11 22.00 28.73
N ILE A 253 7.50 22.56 27.69
CA ILE A 253 6.08 22.96 27.70
C ILE A 253 5.17 21.72 27.62
N SER A 254 5.53 20.72 26.81
CA SER A 254 4.72 19.53 26.60
C SER A 254 4.64 18.61 27.81
N ASP A 255 5.68 18.61 28.64
CA ASP A 255 5.78 17.78 29.84
C ASP A 255 4.99 18.36 31.03
N LEU A 256 4.46 19.58 30.90
CA LEU A 256 3.56 20.16 31.91
C LEU A 256 2.25 19.38 32.00
N GLU A 257 1.64 19.37 33.19
CA GLU A 257 0.32 18.78 33.39
C GLU A 257 -0.74 19.50 32.55
N ILE A 258 -1.66 18.74 31.96
CA ILE A 258 -2.76 19.32 31.17
C ILE A 258 -3.67 20.12 32.11
N GLY A 259 -3.93 21.38 31.78
CA GLY A 259 -4.72 22.30 32.59
C GLY A 259 -3.92 23.08 33.63
N SER A 260 -2.60 22.88 33.74
CA SER A 260 -1.75 23.66 34.64
C SER A 260 -1.50 25.07 34.10
N SER A 261 -1.08 25.98 34.99
CA SER A 261 -0.66 27.32 34.62
C SER A 261 0.80 27.36 34.17
N LEU A 262 1.08 28.09 33.08
CA LEU A 262 2.41 28.47 32.61
C LEU A 262 2.52 29.99 32.64
N VAL A 263 3.47 30.52 33.41
CA VAL A 263 3.78 31.95 33.44
C VAL A 263 4.85 32.25 32.40
N LEU A 264 4.53 33.07 31.42
CA LEU A 264 5.41 33.47 30.33
C LEU A 264 5.76 34.95 30.52
N ALA A 265 7.01 35.24 30.88
CA ALA A 265 7.50 36.61 30.91
C ALA A 265 8.05 36.99 29.53
N TYR A 266 7.65 38.14 29.01
CA TYR A 266 8.02 38.60 27.67
C TYR A 266 8.40 40.07 27.63
N GLU A 267 9.07 40.47 26.56
CA GLU A 267 9.29 41.85 26.18
C GLU A 267 8.57 42.13 24.85
N ARG A 268 7.78 43.20 24.82
CA ARG A 268 7.06 43.67 23.65
C ARG A 268 7.40 45.14 23.43
N ARG A 269 8.07 45.46 22.33
CA ARG A 269 8.47 46.85 21.98
C ARG A 269 9.27 47.55 23.11
N GLY A 270 10.13 46.81 23.81
CA GLY A 270 10.95 47.32 24.90
C GLY A 270 10.28 47.31 26.28
N GLU A 271 8.98 47.02 26.37
CA GLU A 271 8.25 46.92 27.63
C GLU A 271 8.14 45.47 28.10
N LYS A 272 8.41 45.22 29.39
CA LYS A 272 8.29 43.89 29.98
C LYS A 272 6.86 43.63 30.43
N GLY A 273 6.37 42.42 30.15
CA GLY A 273 5.07 41.91 30.57
C GLY A 273 5.15 40.46 31.02
N ALA A 274 4.03 39.96 31.54
CA ALA A 274 3.86 38.55 31.86
C ALA A 274 2.44 38.11 31.51
N ALA A 275 2.32 36.91 30.95
CA ALA A 275 1.05 36.26 30.64
C ALA A 275 0.96 34.93 31.40
N THR A 276 -0.21 34.63 31.94
CA THR A 276 -0.51 33.33 32.55
C THR A 276 -1.37 32.52 31.58
N LEU A 277 -0.81 31.44 31.06
CA LEU A 277 -1.47 30.54 30.10
C LEU A 277 -1.96 29.29 30.83
N THR A 278 -3.14 28.80 30.48
CA THR A 278 -3.61 27.46 30.91
C THR A 278 -3.28 26.46 29.81
N THR A 279 -2.45 25.45 30.12
CA THR A 279 -2.08 24.42 29.14
C THR A 279 -3.32 23.62 28.71
N LYS A 280 -3.36 23.22 27.43
CA LYS A 280 -4.39 22.32 26.88
C LYS A 280 -3.73 21.04 26.37
N LYS A 281 -4.51 19.95 26.26
CA LYS A 281 -4.05 18.71 25.63
C LYS A 281 -3.67 19.00 24.18
N LEU A 282 -2.44 18.66 23.80
CA LEU A 282 -2.01 18.64 22.41
C LEU A 282 -2.73 17.50 21.71
N LEU A 283 -3.59 17.84 20.76
CA LEU A 283 -4.36 16.86 20.00
C LEU A 283 -3.49 16.26 18.90
N LYS A 284 -3.53 14.92 18.78
CA LYS A 284 -2.95 14.21 17.66
C LYS A 284 -3.66 14.62 16.37
N ASP A 285 -2.90 14.59 15.28
CA ASP A 285 -3.36 14.95 13.95
C ASP A 285 -3.58 13.68 13.10
N LYS A 286 -4.18 12.63 13.70
CA LYS A 286 -4.70 11.47 12.96
C LYS A 286 -6.16 11.74 12.66
N PRO A 287 -6.50 12.15 11.44
CA PRO A 287 -7.88 12.03 11.02
C PRO A 287 -8.25 10.57 10.83
N ASP A 288 -9.51 10.22 11.08
CA ASP A 288 -10.05 8.95 10.60
C ASP A 288 -10.01 8.95 9.07
N GLU A 289 -9.64 7.81 8.50
CA GLU A 289 -9.49 7.59 7.08
C GLU A 289 -10.31 6.37 6.66
N GLU A 290 -10.96 6.45 5.49
CA GLU A 290 -11.70 5.31 4.91
C GLU A 290 -11.48 5.29 3.39
N SER A 291 -11.25 4.08 2.85
CA SER A 291 -11.17 3.87 1.40
C SER A 291 -12.55 3.57 0.81
N LEU A 292 -12.97 4.40 -0.15
CA LEU A 292 -14.20 4.27 -0.91
C LEU A 292 -13.89 3.64 -2.27
N ARG A 293 -13.71 2.31 -2.27
CA ARG A 293 -13.13 1.54 -3.38
C ARG A 293 -13.83 1.69 -4.73
N ASP A 294 -15.16 1.74 -4.74
CA ASP A 294 -15.94 1.86 -6.00
C ASP A 294 -15.72 3.22 -6.65
N TRP A 295 -15.53 4.26 -5.84
CA TRP A 295 -15.17 5.60 -6.31
C TRP A 295 -13.65 5.74 -6.53
N GLY A 296 -12.86 4.83 -5.97
CA GLY A 296 -11.41 4.86 -5.96
C GLY A 296 -10.86 6.11 -5.27
N LEU A 297 -11.48 6.47 -4.15
CA LEU A 297 -11.06 7.56 -3.28
C LEU A 297 -10.60 7.00 -1.94
N THR A 298 -9.69 7.70 -1.29
CA THR A 298 -9.49 7.57 0.15
C THR A 298 -9.71 8.93 0.79
N VAL A 299 -10.54 8.98 1.83
CA VAL A 299 -11.01 10.22 2.43
C VAL A 299 -10.63 10.31 3.90
N LYS A 300 -10.29 11.52 4.35
CA LYS A 300 -9.87 11.85 5.72
C LYS A 300 -10.78 12.90 6.33
N ARG A 301 -10.95 12.83 7.65
CA ARG A 301 -11.50 13.94 8.44
C ARG A 301 -10.59 15.18 8.33
N LEU A 302 -11.17 16.38 8.30
CA LEU A 302 -10.39 17.62 8.50
C LEU A 302 -10.16 17.88 9.99
N THR A 303 -8.91 17.92 10.44
CA THR A 303 -8.57 18.42 11.79
C THR A 303 -8.54 19.95 11.80
N ALA A 304 -8.64 20.56 12.98
CA ALA A 304 -8.51 22.01 13.12
C ALA A 304 -7.15 22.54 12.63
N ARG A 305 -6.07 21.77 12.83
CA ARG A 305 -4.73 22.13 12.34
C ARG A 305 -4.66 22.02 10.81
N MET A 306 -5.26 20.98 10.21
CA MET A 306 -5.35 20.83 8.76
C MET A 306 -6.14 21.98 8.12
N ALA A 307 -7.31 22.31 8.68
CA ALA A 307 -8.13 23.42 8.19
C ALA A 307 -7.36 24.75 8.20
N ARG A 308 -6.63 25.06 9.28
CA ARG A 308 -5.76 26.25 9.34
C ARG A 308 -4.67 26.23 8.27
N ASN A 309 -3.97 25.11 8.11
CA ASN A 309 -2.89 24.98 7.11
C ASN A 309 -3.40 25.13 5.68
N LEU A 310 -4.60 24.61 5.40
CA LEU A 310 -5.28 24.73 4.11
C LEU A 310 -6.02 26.06 3.94
N ARG A 311 -6.00 26.94 4.95
CA ARG A 311 -6.70 28.24 5.00
C ARG A 311 -8.21 28.11 4.81
N LEU A 312 -8.79 27.07 5.40
CA LEU A 312 -10.23 26.85 5.43
C LEU A 312 -10.86 27.58 6.62
N ASP A 313 -12.07 28.09 6.42
CA ASP A 313 -12.83 28.76 7.47
C ASP A 313 -13.49 27.78 8.47
N SER A 314 -13.58 26.50 8.11
CA SER A 314 -14.19 25.44 8.92
C SER A 314 -13.48 24.09 8.73
N THR A 315 -13.75 23.15 9.63
CA THR A 315 -13.36 21.73 9.50
C THR A 315 -14.45 20.89 8.83
N GLU A 316 -15.47 21.52 8.22
CA GLU A 316 -16.58 20.79 7.61
C GLU A 316 -16.15 20.12 6.31
N GLY A 317 -16.69 18.95 6.01
CA GLY A 317 -16.41 18.22 4.77
C GLY A 317 -15.51 17.00 4.95
N ALA A 318 -15.15 16.40 3.82
CA ALA A 318 -14.26 15.25 3.74
C ALA A 318 -13.06 15.59 2.83
N LEU A 319 -11.84 15.51 3.37
CA LEU A 319 -10.62 15.74 2.60
C LEU A 319 -10.30 14.50 1.77
N ILE A 320 -10.00 14.66 0.50
CA ILE A 320 -9.52 13.59 -0.37
C ILE A 320 -8.01 13.44 -0.16
N ASP A 321 -7.60 12.28 0.37
CA ASP A 321 -6.20 11.96 0.64
C ASP A 321 -5.53 11.17 -0.48
N SER A 322 -6.28 10.42 -1.27
CA SER A 322 -5.74 9.83 -2.49
C SER A 322 -6.85 9.49 -3.48
N VAL A 323 -6.46 9.41 -4.75
CA VAL A 323 -7.33 9.04 -5.85
C VAL A 323 -6.63 7.94 -6.64
N ARG A 324 -7.27 6.77 -6.76
CA ARG A 324 -6.73 5.63 -7.50
C ARG A 324 -6.72 5.93 -8.99
N SER A 325 -5.62 5.61 -9.68
CA SER A 325 -5.53 5.84 -11.12
C SER A 325 -6.59 5.05 -11.90
N GLY A 326 -7.25 5.71 -12.85
CA GLY A 326 -8.35 5.14 -13.65
C GLY A 326 -9.64 4.87 -12.88
N SER A 327 -9.78 5.38 -11.66
CA SER A 327 -11.04 5.27 -10.89
C SER A 327 -12.13 6.18 -11.45
N THR A 328 -13.38 5.93 -11.04
CA THR A 328 -14.50 6.77 -11.44
C THR A 328 -14.35 8.21 -10.96
N ALA A 329 -13.70 8.43 -9.81
CA ALA A 329 -13.39 9.77 -9.32
C ALA A 329 -12.30 10.48 -10.14
N GLN A 330 -11.26 9.75 -10.59
CA GLN A 330 -10.21 10.35 -11.42
C GLN A 330 -10.69 10.65 -12.83
N THR A 331 -11.51 9.78 -13.42
CA THR A 331 -12.04 9.95 -14.78
C THR A 331 -13.28 10.85 -14.85
N ALA A 332 -13.75 11.36 -13.70
CA ALA A 332 -14.84 12.33 -13.68
C ALA A 332 -14.42 13.67 -14.29
N GLU A 333 -15.39 14.48 -14.69
CA GLU A 333 -15.15 15.80 -15.29
C GLU A 333 -15.90 16.89 -14.52
N PRO A 334 -15.19 17.82 -13.82
CA PRO A 334 -13.75 17.80 -13.52
C PRO A 334 -13.36 16.62 -12.60
N SER A 335 -12.12 16.17 -12.70
CA SER A 335 -11.59 15.07 -11.87
C SER A 335 -11.51 15.48 -10.41
N LEU A 336 -11.68 14.52 -9.50
CA LEU A 336 -11.29 14.68 -8.10
C LEU A 336 -9.80 14.38 -7.94
N ASP A 337 -9.12 15.15 -7.09
CA ASP A 337 -7.68 15.09 -6.88
C ASP A 337 -7.31 15.13 -5.39
N TYR A 338 -6.05 14.81 -5.09
CA TYR A 338 -5.46 14.98 -3.76
C TYR A 338 -5.68 16.40 -3.23
N GLY A 339 -6.15 16.51 -1.99
CA GLY A 339 -6.33 17.79 -1.29
C GLY A 339 -7.68 18.46 -1.54
N ASP A 340 -8.53 17.91 -2.40
CA ASP A 340 -9.90 18.38 -2.57
C ASP A 340 -10.73 18.14 -1.31
N ILE A 341 -11.70 19.02 -1.04
CA ILE A 341 -12.59 18.89 0.12
C ILE A 341 -14.01 18.73 -0.38
N VAL A 342 -14.59 17.55 -0.20
CA VAL A 342 -15.99 17.28 -0.55
C VAL A 342 -16.90 17.98 0.46
N ARG A 343 -17.80 18.83 -0.05
CA ARG A 343 -18.72 19.67 0.73
C ARG A 343 -20.16 19.18 0.67
N SER A 344 -20.58 18.54 -0.43
CA SER A 344 -21.90 17.91 -0.52
C SER A 344 -21.92 16.76 -1.52
N ILE A 345 -22.84 15.81 -1.31
CA ILE A 345 -23.11 14.70 -2.20
C ILE A 345 -24.61 14.63 -2.48
N ASP A 346 -25.01 14.69 -3.75
CA ASP A 346 -26.40 14.76 -4.22
C ASP A 346 -27.24 15.80 -3.46
N GLY A 347 -26.63 16.97 -3.20
CA GLY A 347 -27.25 18.08 -2.48
C GLY A 347 -27.31 17.93 -0.96
N LYS A 348 -26.88 16.79 -0.40
CA LYS A 348 -26.74 16.60 1.05
C LYS A 348 -25.40 17.16 1.53
N PRO A 349 -25.38 18.08 2.52
CA PRO A 349 -24.14 18.58 3.07
C PRO A 349 -23.29 17.46 3.68
N ILE A 350 -21.98 17.51 3.43
CA ILE A 350 -20.99 16.69 4.14
C ILE A 350 -20.36 17.61 5.19
N THR A 351 -20.74 17.41 6.45
CA THR A 351 -20.20 18.19 7.58
C THR A 351 -18.99 17.50 8.19
N GLN A 352 -18.90 16.18 8.04
CA GLN A 352 -17.84 15.34 8.56
C GLN A 352 -17.62 14.15 7.62
N VAL A 353 -16.42 13.56 7.66
CA VAL A 353 -16.07 12.42 6.79
C VAL A 353 -17.04 11.23 6.93
N THR A 354 -17.61 11.03 8.12
CA THR A 354 -18.60 9.97 8.38
C THR A 354 -19.86 10.13 7.55
N ASP A 355 -20.31 11.35 7.26
CA ASP A 355 -21.49 11.60 6.42
C ASP A 355 -21.26 11.05 4.99
N MET A 356 -20.05 11.27 4.46
CA MET A 356 -19.65 10.77 3.15
C MET A 356 -19.51 9.24 3.14
N ILE A 357 -18.93 8.65 4.20
CA ILE A 357 -18.79 7.20 4.35
C ILE A 357 -20.16 6.52 4.42
N GLU A 358 -21.09 7.07 5.20
CA GLU A 358 -22.46 6.56 5.30
C GLU A 358 -23.19 6.65 3.97
N TYR A 359 -23.07 7.77 3.25
CA TYR A 359 -23.64 7.94 1.92
C TYR A 359 -23.09 6.89 0.94
N TYR A 360 -21.77 6.71 0.92
CA TYR A 360 -21.11 5.69 0.10
C TYR A 360 -21.65 4.28 0.40
N LYS A 361 -21.74 3.91 1.69
CA LYS A 361 -22.25 2.59 2.11
C LYS A 361 -23.71 2.38 1.69
N GLN A 362 -24.54 3.42 1.75
CA GLN A 362 -25.93 3.36 1.28
C GLN A 362 -25.99 3.09 -0.23
N ILE A 363 -25.23 3.81 -1.04
CA ILE A 363 -25.16 3.61 -2.50
C ILE A 363 -24.62 2.22 -2.84
N ALA A 364 -23.56 1.78 -2.17
CA ALA A 364 -22.95 0.47 -2.39
C ALA A 364 -23.93 -0.69 -2.12
N ALA A 365 -24.78 -0.55 -1.10
CA ALA A 365 -25.79 -1.54 -0.72
C ALA A 365 -27.01 -1.60 -1.64
N MET A 366 -27.19 -0.63 -2.56
CA MET A 366 -28.31 -0.65 -3.50
C MET A 366 -28.10 -1.73 -4.57
N GLU A 367 -29.16 -2.48 -4.87
CA GLU A 367 -29.17 -3.43 -5.99
C GLU A 367 -28.99 -2.69 -7.33
N LYS A 368 -29.64 -1.52 -7.45
CA LYS A 368 -29.56 -0.61 -8.60
C LYS A 368 -29.20 0.81 -8.12
N PRO A 369 -27.91 1.13 -7.92
CA PRO A 369 -27.49 2.47 -7.56
C PRO A 369 -27.75 3.45 -8.73
N PRO A 370 -27.83 4.77 -8.45
CA PRO A 370 -27.84 5.77 -9.52
C PRO A 370 -26.57 5.66 -10.37
N GLU A 371 -26.64 5.97 -11.66
CA GLU A 371 -25.47 5.86 -12.56
C GLU A 371 -24.35 6.82 -12.12
N PHE A 372 -24.71 8.04 -11.72
CA PHE A 372 -23.80 9.07 -11.25
C PHE A 372 -24.20 9.57 -9.87
N VAL A 373 -23.21 10.00 -9.11
CA VAL A 373 -23.29 10.70 -7.84
C VAL A 373 -22.75 12.10 -8.05
N LEU A 374 -23.55 13.11 -7.74
CA LEU A 374 -23.18 14.51 -7.88
C LEU A 374 -22.38 14.96 -6.65
N MET A 375 -21.12 15.34 -6.82
CA MET A 375 -20.27 15.81 -5.73
C MET A 375 -19.92 17.29 -5.91
N GLN A 376 -20.12 18.08 -4.86
CA GLN A 376 -19.55 19.41 -4.76
C GLN A 376 -18.29 19.36 -3.93
N PHE A 377 -17.22 19.96 -4.42
CA PHE A 377 -15.95 19.99 -3.73
C PHE A 377 -15.29 21.37 -3.84
N GLU A 378 -14.42 21.64 -2.89
CA GLU A 378 -13.59 22.83 -2.87
C GLU A 378 -12.15 22.46 -3.21
N ARG A 379 -11.55 23.23 -4.12
CA ARG A 379 -10.13 23.14 -4.48
C ARG A 379 -9.53 24.53 -4.51
N GLN A 380 -8.54 24.78 -3.65
CA GLN A 380 -7.83 26.06 -3.58
C GLN A 380 -8.78 27.27 -3.43
N GLY A 381 -9.81 27.15 -2.57
CA GLY A 381 -10.79 28.20 -2.31
C GLY A 381 -11.84 28.40 -3.42
N LYS A 382 -11.89 27.55 -4.45
CA LYS A 382 -12.91 27.56 -5.50
C LYS A 382 -13.83 26.36 -5.34
N ASN A 383 -15.12 26.57 -5.59
CA ASN A 383 -16.14 25.52 -5.57
C ASN A 383 -16.31 24.91 -6.97
N PHE A 384 -16.35 23.59 -7.01
CA PHE A 384 -16.54 22.78 -8.21
C PHE A 384 -17.69 21.80 -8.00
N LEU A 385 -18.20 21.29 -9.11
CA LEU A 385 -19.24 20.28 -9.18
C LEU A 385 -18.77 19.21 -10.16
N THR A 386 -18.87 17.93 -9.78
CA THR A 386 -18.50 16.80 -10.64
C THR A 386 -19.50 15.65 -10.53
N LEU A 387 -19.57 14.82 -11.56
CA LEU A 387 -20.38 13.61 -11.61
C LEU A 387 -19.47 12.39 -11.54
N VAL A 388 -19.47 11.71 -10.40
CA VAL A 388 -18.69 10.49 -10.19
C VAL A 388 -19.59 9.29 -10.48
N LYS A 389 -19.16 8.37 -11.36
CA LYS A 389 -19.91 7.12 -11.55
C LYS A 389 -19.96 6.34 -10.24
N SER A 390 -21.15 5.89 -9.85
CA SER A 390 -21.36 5.20 -8.57
C SER A 390 -20.60 3.88 -8.47
N ARG A 391 -20.43 3.20 -9.61
CA ARG A 391 -19.65 1.98 -9.77
C ARG A 391 -18.75 2.09 -11.01
N PRO A 392 -17.56 1.46 -11.01
CA PRO A 392 -16.74 1.34 -12.20
C PRO A 392 -17.49 0.62 -13.33
N ASP A 393 -17.18 0.97 -14.58
CA ASP A 393 -17.70 0.24 -15.72
C ASP A 393 -17.16 -1.20 -15.68
N LYS A 394 -18.05 -2.17 -15.93
CA LYS A 394 -17.59 -3.55 -16.13
C LYS A 394 -16.73 -3.59 -17.41
N PRO A 395 -15.55 -4.24 -17.37
CA PRO A 395 -14.82 -4.54 -18.58
C PRO A 395 -15.76 -5.22 -19.57
N GLN A 396 -15.79 -4.74 -20.82
CA GLN A 396 -16.57 -5.44 -21.84
C GLN A 396 -15.96 -6.82 -22.06
N ASP A 397 -16.84 -7.83 -22.20
CA ASP A 397 -16.43 -9.15 -22.64
C ASP A 397 -15.59 -9.01 -23.92
N PRO A 398 -14.50 -9.79 -24.08
CA PRO A 398 -13.75 -9.78 -25.32
C PRO A 398 -14.70 -10.03 -26.49
N PRO A 399 -14.55 -9.31 -27.62
CA PRO A 399 -15.41 -9.51 -28.77
C PRO A 399 -15.31 -10.97 -29.21
N ARG A 400 -16.45 -11.66 -29.28
CA ARG A 400 -16.50 -13.03 -29.80
C ARG A 400 -16.03 -13.02 -31.24
N GLU A 401 -15.02 -13.82 -31.59
CA GLU A 401 -14.63 -13.91 -33.00
C GLU A 401 -15.79 -14.49 -33.81
N VAL A 402 -15.82 -14.18 -35.11
CA VAL A 402 -16.77 -14.79 -36.04
C VAL A 402 -16.58 -16.29 -35.99
N ALA A 403 -17.68 -17.03 -35.81
CA ALA A 403 -17.69 -18.48 -35.78
C ALA A 403 -16.97 -19.08 -37.00
N LYS A 404 -15.89 -19.83 -36.76
CA LYS A 404 -15.10 -20.48 -37.81
C LYS A 404 -15.47 -21.96 -37.91
N SER A 405 -15.46 -22.50 -39.12
CA SER A 405 -15.60 -23.94 -39.32
C SER A 405 -14.42 -24.69 -38.72
N TRP A 406 -14.72 -25.83 -38.12
CA TRP A 406 -13.80 -26.69 -37.40
C TRP A 406 -14.15 -28.15 -37.63
N VAL A 407 -13.12 -28.99 -37.60
CA VAL A 407 -13.24 -30.43 -37.82
C VAL A 407 -13.14 -31.21 -36.50
N GLY A 408 -12.47 -30.67 -35.47
CA GLY A 408 -12.26 -31.42 -34.23
C GLY A 408 -11.00 -32.30 -34.23
N VAL A 409 -9.92 -31.89 -34.92
CA VAL A 409 -8.62 -32.58 -34.89
C VAL A 409 -7.45 -31.61 -34.70
N ALA A 410 -6.38 -32.07 -34.06
CA ALA A 410 -5.08 -31.43 -34.11
C ALA A 410 -4.20 -32.16 -35.14
N THR A 411 -3.44 -31.39 -35.91
CA THR A 411 -2.60 -31.93 -36.98
C THR A 411 -1.20 -31.34 -36.92
N GLN A 412 -0.25 -32.06 -37.52
CA GLN A 412 1.09 -31.56 -37.77
C GLN A 412 1.47 -31.83 -39.24
N PRO A 413 2.27 -30.95 -39.88
CA PRO A 413 2.84 -31.24 -41.19
C PRO A 413 3.62 -32.57 -41.18
N PHE A 414 3.30 -33.46 -42.12
CA PHE A 414 4.07 -34.67 -42.34
C PHE A 414 5.14 -34.39 -43.39
N LEU A 415 6.38 -34.24 -42.92
CA LEU A 415 7.54 -33.87 -43.74
C LEU A 415 8.42 -35.09 -44.00
N GLN A 416 9.22 -35.06 -45.07
CA GLN A 416 10.13 -36.15 -45.45
C GLN A 416 10.98 -36.65 -44.27
N LYS A 417 11.60 -35.73 -43.52
CA LYS A 417 12.41 -36.06 -42.34
C LYS A 417 11.64 -36.84 -41.26
N LEU A 418 10.35 -36.60 -41.13
CA LEU A 418 9.49 -37.31 -40.17
C LEU A 418 9.11 -38.69 -40.72
N ALA A 419 8.84 -38.80 -42.02
CA ALA A 419 8.60 -40.08 -42.68
C ALA A 419 9.82 -41.01 -42.58
N ASP A 420 11.03 -40.49 -42.85
CA ASP A 420 12.29 -41.23 -42.75
C ASP A 420 12.51 -41.80 -41.34
N LYS A 421 12.28 -40.99 -40.30
CA LYS A 421 12.40 -41.42 -38.90
C LYS A 421 11.39 -42.47 -38.49
N MET A 422 10.26 -42.53 -39.18
CA MET A 422 9.20 -43.49 -38.90
C MET A 422 9.27 -44.76 -39.76
N GLY A 423 10.20 -44.82 -40.73
CA GLY A 423 10.25 -45.92 -41.68
C GLY A 423 9.00 -46.04 -42.56
N ALA A 424 8.29 -44.93 -42.78
CA ALA A 424 7.05 -44.88 -43.56
C ALA A 424 7.29 -44.24 -44.93
N PRO A 425 6.56 -44.66 -45.99
CA PRO A 425 6.58 -43.96 -47.28
C PRO A 425 6.22 -42.49 -47.12
N TYR A 426 6.98 -41.60 -47.76
CA TYR A 426 6.68 -40.18 -47.72
C TYR A 426 5.51 -39.84 -48.64
N GLU A 427 4.44 -39.34 -48.04
CA GLU A 427 3.32 -38.71 -48.72
C GLU A 427 3.10 -37.32 -48.11
N PRO A 428 3.06 -36.23 -48.90
CA PRO A 428 2.90 -34.91 -48.34
C PRO A 428 1.46 -34.72 -47.80
N GLY A 429 1.33 -34.28 -46.55
CA GLY A 429 0.02 -34.10 -45.91
C GLY A 429 0.12 -33.64 -44.45
N PHE A 430 -1.00 -33.70 -43.75
CA PHE A 430 -1.12 -33.33 -42.33
C PHE A 430 -1.44 -34.57 -41.50
N ARG A 431 -0.52 -35.00 -40.64
CA ARG A 431 -0.75 -36.14 -39.76
C ARG A 431 -1.60 -35.73 -38.57
N ILE A 432 -2.67 -36.46 -38.30
CA ILE A 432 -3.52 -36.27 -37.13
C ILE A 432 -2.75 -36.68 -35.88
N THR A 433 -2.55 -35.73 -34.99
CA THR A 433 -1.90 -35.94 -33.69
C THR A 433 -2.91 -36.10 -32.57
N ARG A 434 -4.11 -35.53 -32.72
CA ARG A 434 -5.22 -35.66 -31.77
C ARG A 434 -6.56 -35.62 -32.51
N VAL A 435 -7.50 -36.43 -32.04
CA VAL A 435 -8.92 -36.31 -32.38
C VAL A 435 -9.64 -35.94 -31.10
N TYR A 436 -10.37 -34.83 -31.10
CA TYR A 436 -11.06 -34.35 -29.90
C TYR A 436 -12.34 -35.20 -29.67
N PRO A 437 -12.60 -35.70 -28.47
CA PRO A 437 -13.80 -36.49 -28.18
C PRO A 437 -15.07 -35.66 -28.35
N GLY A 438 -16.19 -36.30 -28.73
CA GLY A 438 -17.48 -35.63 -28.91
C GLY A 438 -17.55 -34.64 -30.09
N THR A 439 -16.57 -34.69 -31.00
CA THR A 439 -16.54 -33.88 -32.23
C THR A 439 -17.00 -34.67 -33.44
N LYS A 440 -17.35 -33.96 -34.53
CA LYS A 440 -17.74 -34.59 -35.80
C LYS A 440 -16.60 -35.39 -36.43
N ALA A 441 -15.33 -35.06 -36.14
CA ALA A 441 -14.20 -35.89 -36.53
C ALA A 441 -14.19 -37.27 -35.87
N ALA A 442 -14.50 -37.31 -34.57
CA ALA A 442 -14.58 -38.58 -33.85
C ALA A 442 -15.72 -39.45 -34.41
N ASP A 443 -16.90 -38.84 -34.64
CA ASP A 443 -18.06 -39.52 -35.22
C ASP A 443 -17.81 -40.01 -36.66
N ALA A 444 -17.09 -39.22 -37.47
CA ALA A 444 -16.72 -39.56 -38.85
C ALA A 444 -15.61 -40.63 -38.93
N GLY A 445 -15.06 -41.05 -37.79
CA GLY A 445 -14.08 -42.13 -37.72
C GLY A 445 -12.65 -41.72 -38.07
N LEU A 446 -12.29 -40.43 -37.98
CA LEU A 446 -10.90 -39.99 -38.04
C LEU A 446 -10.14 -40.54 -36.83
N LYS A 447 -8.88 -40.94 -37.03
CA LYS A 447 -8.04 -41.57 -36.00
C LYS A 447 -6.71 -40.86 -35.86
N VAL A 448 -6.15 -40.87 -34.64
CA VAL A 448 -4.77 -40.45 -34.39
C VAL A 448 -3.84 -41.31 -35.24
N GLY A 449 -2.94 -40.65 -35.98
CA GLY A 449 -2.01 -41.30 -36.89
C GLY A 449 -2.41 -41.23 -38.35
N ASP A 450 -3.69 -40.99 -38.68
CA ASP A 450 -4.13 -40.77 -40.07
C ASP A 450 -3.36 -39.62 -40.71
N LEU A 451 -3.03 -39.76 -41.99
CA LEU A 451 -2.38 -38.70 -42.76
C LEU A 451 -3.39 -38.05 -43.72
N ILE A 452 -3.80 -36.82 -43.41
CA ILE A 452 -4.73 -36.05 -44.24
C ILE A 452 -4.00 -35.56 -45.49
N LEU A 453 -4.44 -36.02 -46.66
CA LEU A 453 -3.89 -35.67 -47.97
C LEU A 453 -4.63 -34.50 -48.63
N GLY A 454 -5.89 -34.26 -48.24
CA GLY A 454 -6.71 -33.22 -48.84
C GLY A 454 -8.07 -33.05 -48.17
N ILE A 455 -8.73 -31.94 -48.52
CA ILE A 455 -10.13 -31.67 -48.21
C ILE A 455 -10.85 -31.25 -49.49
N ASN A 456 -11.98 -31.89 -49.81
CA ASN A 456 -12.69 -31.73 -51.07
C ASN A 456 -11.74 -31.92 -52.28
N LYS A 457 -11.58 -30.88 -53.11
CA LYS A 457 -10.66 -30.89 -54.27
C LYS A 457 -9.25 -30.39 -53.93
N ASP A 458 -9.05 -29.84 -52.74
CA ASP A 458 -7.78 -29.25 -52.33
C ASP A 458 -6.84 -30.32 -51.79
N LYS A 459 -5.64 -30.40 -52.37
CA LYS A 459 -4.57 -31.31 -51.94
C LYS A 459 -3.56 -30.58 -51.09
N PHE A 460 -3.15 -31.20 -49.99
CA PHE A 460 -2.17 -30.62 -49.08
C PHE A 460 -0.75 -31.04 -49.44
N ARG A 461 0.16 -30.06 -49.51
CA ARG A 461 1.59 -30.30 -49.71
C ARG A 461 2.44 -29.37 -48.85
N PRO A 462 2.42 -29.55 -47.51
CA PRO A 462 3.16 -28.66 -46.62
C PRO A 462 4.66 -28.78 -46.86
N LYS A 463 5.35 -27.65 -47.05
CA LYS A 463 6.81 -27.64 -47.30
C LYS A 463 7.64 -27.52 -46.01
N GLY A 464 7.00 -27.23 -44.88
CA GLY A 464 7.67 -27.11 -43.59
C GLY A 464 6.72 -26.86 -42.42
N MET A 465 7.27 -26.73 -41.22
CA MET A 465 6.51 -26.55 -39.99
C MET A 465 5.76 -25.21 -39.94
N GLN A 466 6.23 -24.19 -40.65
CA GLN A 466 5.55 -22.91 -40.82
C GLN A 466 4.17 -23.04 -41.47
N GLU A 467 3.89 -24.15 -42.16
CA GLU A 467 2.59 -24.44 -42.79
C GLU A 467 1.64 -25.24 -41.90
N ALA A 468 1.94 -25.44 -40.61
CA ALA A 468 1.09 -26.18 -39.68
C ALA A 468 -0.38 -25.70 -39.65
N GLY A 469 -0.61 -24.41 -39.87
CA GLY A 469 -1.97 -23.84 -39.92
C GLY A 469 -2.72 -24.00 -41.25
N ALA A 470 -2.11 -24.57 -42.31
CA ALA A 470 -2.72 -24.57 -43.65
C ALA A 470 -3.96 -25.48 -43.72
N PHE A 471 -3.95 -26.64 -43.05
CA PHE A 471 -5.12 -27.49 -42.91
C PHE A 471 -6.28 -26.73 -42.25
N ASN A 472 -6.04 -26.09 -41.10
CA ASN A 472 -7.06 -25.30 -40.41
C ASN A 472 -7.59 -24.15 -41.26
N ARG A 473 -6.76 -23.51 -42.10
CA ARG A 473 -7.23 -22.47 -43.04
C ARG A 473 -8.15 -23.04 -44.12
N ALA A 474 -7.83 -24.21 -44.67
CA ALA A 474 -8.68 -24.87 -45.67
C ALA A 474 -10.01 -25.37 -45.07
N VAL A 475 -9.99 -25.84 -43.81
CA VAL A 475 -11.23 -26.15 -43.08
C VAL A 475 -12.11 -24.91 -42.92
N ARG A 476 -11.51 -23.75 -42.62
CA ARG A 476 -12.23 -22.47 -42.44
C ARG A 476 -12.88 -21.93 -43.70
N THR A 477 -12.52 -22.40 -44.90
CA THR A 477 -13.17 -21.97 -46.15
C THR A 477 -14.44 -22.75 -46.47
N VAL A 478 -14.67 -23.89 -45.81
CA VAL A 478 -15.92 -24.64 -45.94
C VAL A 478 -16.94 -24.06 -44.96
N PRO A 479 -18.18 -23.72 -45.36
CA PRO A 479 -19.20 -23.20 -44.45
C PRO A 479 -19.54 -24.17 -43.30
N ILE A 480 -20.00 -23.62 -42.17
CA ILE A 480 -20.50 -24.40 -41.03
C ILE A 480 -21.75 -25.16 -41.48
N ASP A 481 -21.94 -26.37 -40.95
CA ASP A 481 -23.03 -27.31 -41.26
C ASP A 481 -23.02 -27.90 -42.68
N GLU A 482 -22.06 -27.51 -43.53
CA GLU A 482 -21.83 -28.15 -44.82
C GLU A 482 -20.95 -29.40 -44.71
N LYS A 483 -21.12 -30.32 -45.66
CA LYS A 483 -20.30 -31.52 -45.77
C LYS A 483 -19.01 -31.23 -46.53
N ALA A 484 -17.89 -31.74 -46.01
CA ALA A 484 -16.63 -31.83 -46.70
C ALA A 484 -16.18 -33.30 -46.79
N GLU A 485 -15.40 -33.61 -47.81
CA GLU A 485 -14.75 -34.90 -47.96
C GLU A 485 -13.29 -34.78 -47.53
N ILE A 486 -12.89 -35.43 -46.45
CA ILE A 486 -11.49 -35.47 -46.03
C ILE A 486 -10.86 -36.75 -46.57
N VAL A 487 -9.81 -36.60 -47.37
CA VAL A 487 -9.03 -37.72 -47.91
C VAL A 487 -7.88 -38.01 -46.97
N VAL A 488 -7.87 -39.20 -46.36
CA VAL A 488 -6.81 -39.65 -45.44
C VAL A 488 -6.11 -40.89 -45.96
N LEU A 489 -4.83 -41.04 -45.61
CA LEU A 489 -4.07 -42.26 -45.76
C LEU A 489 -3.97 -42.93 -44.38
N ARG A 490 -4.50 -44.15 -44.28
CA ARG A 490 -4.47 -44.98 -43.06
C ARG A 490 -3.89 -46.34 -43.43
N GLU A 491 -2.82 -46.73 -42.76
CA GLU A 491 -2.18 -48.05 -42.96
C GLU A 491 -1.83 -48.37 -44.44
N GLY A 492 -1.57 -47.33 -45.25
CA GLY A 492 -1.26 -47.46 -46.68
C GLY A 492 -2.46 -47.38 -47.62
N GLU A 493 -3.69 -47.38 -47.10
CA GLU A 493 -4.91 -47.27 -47.89
C GLU A 493 -5.48 -45.84 -47.86
N LYS A 494 -5.97 -45.38 -49.02
CA LYS A 494 -6.63 -44.07 -49.13
C LYS A 494 -8.11 -44.22 -48.83
N LEU A 495 -8.59 -43.48 -47.83
CA LEU A 495 -9.98 -43.44 -47.41
C LEU A 495 -10.52 -42.02 -47.61
N THR A 496 -11.76 -41.90 -48.10
CA THR A 496 -12.48 -40.62 -48.16
C THR A 496 -13.58 -40.64 -47.10
N LEU A 497 -13.47 -39.73 -46.14
CA LEU A 497 -14.39 -39.65 -45.01
C LEU A 497 -15.28 -38.40 -45.16
N PRO A 498 -16.60 -38.54 -45.31
CA PRO A 498 -17.52 -37.41 -45.31
C PRO A 498 -17.68 -36.88 -43.88
N ILE A 499 -17.52 -35.57 -43.71
CA ILE A 499 -17.63 -34.90 -42.41
C ILE A 499 -18.44 -33.62 -42.54
N VAL A 500 -19.32 -33.37 -41.57
CA VAL A 500 -20.03 -32.08 -41.47
C VAL A 500 -19.15 -31.11 -40.70
N MET A 501 -18.92 -29.91 -41.23
CA MET A 501 -18.16 -28.87 -40.54
C MET A 501 -18.93 -28.39 -39.32
N GLU A 502 -18.32 -28.46 -38.15
CA GLU A 502 -18.92 -27.91 -36.94
C GLU A 502 -18.37 -26.52 -36.63
N LYS A 503 -19.12 -25.76 -35.84
CA LYS A 503 -18.65 -24.48 -35.31
C LYS A 503 -17.52 -24.71 -34.31
N THR A 504 -16.44 -23.94 -34.42
CA THR A 504 -15.36 -23.93 -33.42
C THR A 504 -15.95 -23.66 -32.02
N ARG A 505 -15.59 -24.49 -31.04
CA ARG A 505 -16.00 -24.29 -29.64
C ARG A 505 -15.35 -23.03 -29.08
N THR A 506 -15.98 -22.38 -28.09
CA THR A 506 -15.40 -21.20 -27.42
C THR A 506 -13.99 -21.52 -26.94
N THR A 507 -13.03 -20.71 -27.35
CA THR A 507 -11.63 -20.82 -26.94
C THR A 507 -11.39 -20.13 -25.59
N PRO A 508 -10.31 -20.48 -24.84
CA PRO A 508 -9.95 -19.75 -23.62
C PRO A 508 -9.80 -18.24 -23.82
N GLU A 509 -9.40 -17.79 -25.00
CA GLU A 509 -9.27 -16.37 -25.35
C GLU A 509 -10.64 -15.69 -25.49
N GLU A 510 -11.64 -16.39 -26.02
CA GLU A 510 -13.02 -15.89 -26.18
C GLU A 510 -13.91 -16.12 -24.95
N ALA A 511 -13.40 -16.85 -23.96
CA ALA A 511 -14.10 -17.15 -22.73
C ALA A 511 -14.50 -15.86 -22.00
N ARG A 512 -15.74 -15.82 -21.50
CA ARG A 512 -16.20 -14.73 -20.63
C ARG A 512 -15.28 -14.62 -19.42
N ARG A 513 -14.91 -13.37 -19.11
CA ARG A 513 -14.00 -13.03 -18.02
C ARG A 513 -14.69 -12.12 -17.04
N ASP A 514 -14.33 -12.26 -15.78
CA ASP A 514 -14.68 -11.29 -14.76
C ASP A 514 -13.46 -10.96 -13.91
N LYS A 515 -13.31 -9.68 -13.56
CA LYS A 515 -12.23 -9.19 -12.70
C LYS A 515 -12.84 -8.84 -11.35
N ASN A 516 -12.40 -9.55 -10.32
CA ASN A 516 -12.77 -9.22 -8.95
C ASN A 516 -11.66 -8.36 -8.33
N THR A 517 -12.01 -7.14 -7.93
CA THR A 517 -11.07 -6.18 -7.32
C THR A 517 -10.84 -6.42 -5.84
N ASP A 518 -11.75 -7.12 -5.14
CA ASP A 518 -11.60 -7.36 -3.70
C ASP A 518 -10.61 -8.50 -3.42
N PHE A 519 -10.62 -9.53 -4.26
CA PHE A 519 -9.66 -10.62 -4.20
C PHE A 519 -8.46 -10.43 -5.14
N GLU A 520 -8.47 -9.38 -5.96
CA GLU A 520 -7.40 -9.00 -6.90
C GLU A 520 -7.05 -10.15 -7.87
N LEU A 521 -8.10 -10.72 -8.46
CA LEU A 521 -8.00 -11.86 -9.38
C LEU A 521 -8.93 -11.68 -10.59
N VAL A 522 -8.57 -12.37 -11.67
CA VAL A 522 -9.37 -12.49 -12.90
C VAL A 522 -9.76 -13.95 -13.05
N VAL A 523 -11.06 -14.19 -13.22
CA VAL A 523 -11.60 -15.51 -13.55
C VAL A 523 -12.15 -15.53 -14.96
N ARG A 524 -12.27 -16.73 -15.50
CA ARG A 524 -12.99 -17.00 -16.75
C ARG A 524 -13.84 -18.26 -16.65
N GLU A 525 -14.81 -18.35 -17.54
CA GLU A 525 -15.56 -19.59 -17.71
C GLU A 525 -14.65 -20.75 -18.19
N ILE A 526 -15.04 -21.96 -17.83
CA ILE A 526 -14.37 -23.19 -18.29
C ILE A 526 -14.83 -23.48 -19.72
N THR A 527 -13.89 -23.64 -20.64
CA THR A 527 -14.17 -23.97 -22.04
C THR A 527 -14.09 -25.46 -22.32
N PHE A 528 -14.51 -25.87 -23.53
CA PHE A 528 -14.33 -27.25 -24.01
C PHE A 528 -12.85 -27.68 -23.97
N PHE A 529 -11.95 -26.78 -24.37
CA PHE A 529 -10.52 -27.08 -24.44
C PHE A 529 -9.90 -27.28 -23.06
N ASP A 530 -10.33 -26.50 -22.05
CA ASP A 530 -9.86 -26.68 -20.68
C ASP A 530 -10.25 -28.05 -20.12
N ARG A 531 -11.48 -28.50 -20.41
CA ARG A 531 -11.96 -29.81 -19.97
C ARG A 531 -11.18 -30.94 -20.61
N ASP A 532 -10.94 -30.84 -21.92
CA ASP A 532 -10.19 -31.85 -22.66
C ASP A 532 -8.69 -31.89 -22.29
N GLU A 533 -8.08 -30.73 -21.97
CA GLU A 533 -6.70 -30.66 -21.52
C GLU A 533 -6.52 -31.21 -20.10
N ASN A 534 -7.43 -30.87 -19.19
CA ASN A 534 -7.39 -31.30 -17.78
C ASN A 534 -8.09 -32.65 -17.52
N ARG A 535 -8.68 -33.26 -18.56
CA ARG A 535 -9.49 -34.49 -18.46
C ARG A 535 -10.65 -34.36 -17.47
N TRP A 536 -11.34 -33.23 -17.49
CA TRP A 536 -12.52 -32.98 -16.68
C TRP A 536 -13.79 -33.45 -17.37
N ASP A 537 -14.68 -34.07 -16.59
CA ASP A 537 -16.02 -34.40 -17.04
C ASP A 537 -16.87 -33.14 -17.26
N ASP A 538 -17.94 -33.28 -18.05
CA ASP A 538 -18.89 -32.18 -18.34
C ASP A 538 -19.62 -31.67 -17.09
N ASN A 539 -19.67 -32.48 -16.02
CA ASN A 539 -20.30 -32.12 -14.76
C ASN A 539 -19.45 -31.19 -13.88
N VAL A 540 -18.15 -30.99 -14.20
CA VAL A 540 -17.27 -30.12 -13.42
C VAL A 540 -17.73 -28.68 -13.58
N LYS A 541 -18.11 -28.05 -12.46
CA LYS A 541 -18.59 -26.66 -12.41
C LYS A 541 -17.58 -25.77 -11.69
N GLY A 542 -17.59 -24.50 -12.04
CA GLY A 542 -16.74 -23.49 -11.43
C GLY A 542 -16.29 -22.45 -12.43
N VAL A 543 -15.32 -21.66 -11.99
CA VAL A 543 -14.61 -20.67 -12.82
C VAL A 543 -13.11 -20.87 -12.68
N LEU A 544 -12.38 -20.71 -13.76
CA LEU A 544 -10.95 -20.92 -13.82
C LEU A 544 -10.23 -19.59 -13.58
N ILE A 545 -9.22 -19.57 -12.72
CA ILE A 545 -8.43 -18.36 -12.46
C ILE A 545 -7.52 -18.12 -13.65
N ASP A 546 -7.76 -17.04 -14.38
CA ASP A 546 -6.95 -16.61 -15.52
C ASP A 546 -5.67 -15.89 -15.02
N GLY A 547 -5.79 -15.16 -13.90
CA GLY A 547 -4.65 -14.54 -13.23
C GLY A 547 -5.00 -14.08 -11.82
N ALA A 548 -4.01 -14.08 -10.94
CA ALA A 548 -4.10 -13.51 -9.59
C ALA A 548 -2.85 -12.70 -9.31
N GLU A 549 -2.99 -11.52 -8.72
CA GLU A 549 -1.85 -10.70 -8.34
C GLU A 549 -1.08 -11.41 -7.22
N SER A 550 0.24 -11.60 -7.39
CA SER A 550 1.04 -12.43 -6.47
C SER A 550 1.11 -11.87 -5.05
N ALA A 551 1.01 -10.54 -4.91
CA ALA A 551 0.95 -9.86 -3.62
C ALA A 551 -0.49 -9.50 -3.21
N GLY A 552 -1.48 -9.81 -4.05
CA GLY A 552 -2.88 -9.53 -3.78
C GLY A 552 -3.55 -10.59 -2.90
N TRP A 553 -4.76 -10.32 -2.41
CA TRP A 553 -5.43 -11.17 -1.41
C TRP A 553 -5.55 -12.64 -1.82
N ALA A 554 -5.92 -12.92 -3.07
CA ALA A 554 -5.99 -14.28 -3.58
C ALA A 554 -4.62 -14.95 -3.69
N GLY A 555 -3.60 -14.22 -4.16
CA GLY A 555 -2.22 -14.72 -4.25
C GLY A 555 -1.64 -15.03 -2.88
N LEU A 556 -1.86 -14.17 -1.89
CA LEU A 556 -1.48 -14.40 -0.49
C LEU A 556 -2.24 -15.59 0.12
N GLY A 557 -3.49 -15.81 -0.30
CA GLY A 557 -4.29 -16.99 0.03
C GLY A 557 -3.82 -18.28 -0.67
N GLY A 558 -2.87 -18.18 -1.60
CA GLY A 558 -2.29 -19.31 -2.32
C GLY A 558 -2.92 -19.63 -3.67
N LEU A 559 -3.94 -18.87 -4.11
CA LEU A 559 -4.58 -19.04 -5.41
C LEU A 559 -3.69 -18.54 -6.55
N ARG A 560 -3.70 -19.25 -7.68
CA ARG A 560 -2.84 -19.00 -8.84
C ARG A 560 -3.59 -19.17 -10.15
N GLY A 561 -3.01 -18.63 -11.23
CA GLY A 561 -3.50 -18.88 -12.58
C GLY A 561 -3.52 -20.39 -12.88
N GLY A 562 -4.64 -20.87 -13.42
CA GLY A 562 -4.91 -22.28 -13.68
C GLY A 562 -5.77 -22.97 -12.61
N ASP A 563 -5.90 -22.41 -11.42
CA ASP A 563 -6.74 -23.00 -10.37
C ASP A 563 -8.22 -22.95 -10.74
N LEU A 564 -8.98 -24.00 -10.37
CA LEU A 564 -10.42 -24.07 -10.58
C LEU A 564 -11.17 -23.76 -9.28
N ILE A 565 -11.86 -22.63 -9.24
CA ILE A 565 -12.73 -22.28 -8.11
C ILE A 565 -14.08 -22.97 -8.31
N GLN A 566 -14.37 -23.96 -7.46
CA GLN A 566 -15.61 -24.74 -7.53
C GLN A 566 -16.73 -24.19 -6.65
N ARG A 567 -16.39 -23.58 -5.50
CA ARG A 567 -17.34 -23.09 -4.48
C ARG A 567 -16.72 -21.92 -3.69
N ILE A 568 -17.57 -21.08 -3.10
CA ILE A 568 -17.22 -20.00 -2.15
C ILE A 568 -18.12 -20.19 -0.92
N ASP A 569 -17.53 -20.13 0.28
CA ASP A 569 -18.21 -20.27 1.60
C ASP A 569 -19.21 -21.44 1.68
N ALA A 570 -18.68 -22.64 1.89
CA ALA A 570 -19.45 -23.88 2.00
C ALA A 570 -20.14 -24.06 3.37
#